data_AF-A0A1E5T7G1-F1
#
_entry.id   AF-A0A1E5T7G1-F1
#
_cell.length_a   1.000
_cell.length_b   1.000
_cell.length_c   1.000
_cell.angle_alpha   90.00
_cell.angle_beta   90.00
_cell.angle_gamma   90.00
#
_symmetry.space_group_name_H-M   'P 1'
#
loop_
_entity.id
_entity.type
_entity.pdbx_description
1 polymer ?
#
loop_
_entity_poly.entity_id
_entity_poly.type
_entity_poly.pdbx_seq_one_letter_code
_entity_poly.pdbx_strand_id
1 'polypeptide(L)'
;MEKTLNGKGSAVQIPKIVFDPKTTPEAEEPRFNKYGLDLTNPDYITYKRENLQAEIIGGIQTQVLTRFNVLLKIAKRPQQSAMDVYRNNVDLYNENNIQHFVKQAQIKLNLDATKITDFIYDLIERLEQYRKDKATYIPENHVIASPQPKVSKKVDKILRSDTLTEGLKQLFAKSGMACPKIGLQLFLIALSSKLPSTTHAILQGNPELTSILIQSFSKVLPNEVNRFKTSISDNVLYYAPDRNYWNNKVLLLPTIDKLGKNNTALSELISQGQVDRLVTENTTEGIYRAKNRLINGRLSLISSTNAGYNELCNNDNVVTLPLTNPKAIKQAITTHAIKKCGGLINETEVEQATKLLQFVFRELKPVNVVNPHLEQLNIARYFDEDYKQIKQFLQLTSLVTLLHQKQLGVTKKGNAIQAEVQPKHMLIVLELFQELWVKEESELSYKIATTFRNIKMVLQKGSPKNHQNTEFTVKAMRERLKMHPKTLSRHILALYDYNKIERTGGNQKDGYTYKVISWNDNTPMERFEQFKTEVSQ
;
A
#
# COMPACT_ATOMS: atom_id res chain seq x y z
N MET A 1 -22.79 72.38 1.69
CA MET A 1 -22.64 72.42 3.15
C MET A 1 -22.41 71.01 3.64
N GLU A 2 -21.31 70.85 4.37
CA GLU A 2 -20.77 69.61 4.91
C GLU A 2 -21.77 68.83 5.75
N LYS A 3 -21.73 67.50 5.66
CA LYS A 3 -21.68 66.63 6.84
C LYS A 3 -21.16 65.25 6.46
N THR A 4 -19.91 65.04 6.83
CA THR A 4 -19.23 63.78 7.03
C THR A 4 -19.99 62.90 8.03
N LEU A 5 -20.10 61.61 7.72
CA LEU A 5 -20.21 60.56 8.74
C LEU A 5 -19.31 59.39 8.33
N ASN A 6 -18.15 59.36 8.99
CA ASN A 6 -17.18 58.29 9.02
C ASN A 6 -17.80 56.99 9.55
N GLY A 7 -17.67 55.92 8.77
CA GLY A 7 -17.86 54.54 9.22
C GLY A 7 -16.63 53.71 8.86
N LYS A 8 -15.82 53.40 9.88
CA LYS A 8 -14.53 52.70 9.83
C LYS A 8 -14.62 51.34 9.10
N GLY A 9 -13.94 51.22 7.96
CA GLY A 9 -13.52 49.95 7.40
C GLY A 9 -12.02 49.77 7.65
N SER A 10 -11.63 49.12 8.73
CA SER A 10 -10.25 48.66 8.91
C SER A 10 -9.98 47.56 7.89
N ALA A 11 -9.38 47.91 6.76
CA ALA A 11 -8.85 46.94 5.81
C ALA A 11 -7.77 46.12 6.53
N VAL A 12 -8.07 44.85 6.80
CA VAL A 12 -7.10 43.89 7.32
C VAL A 12 -6.01 43.74 6.25
N GLN A 13 -4.86 44.37 6.47
CA GLN A 13 -3.67 44.16 5.64
C GLN A 13 -3.22 42.72 5.82
N ILE A 14 -3.46 41.89 4.80
CA ILE A 14 -2.86 40.58 4.68
C ILE A 14 -1.35 40.81 4.57
N PRO A 15 -0.51 40.24 5.47
CA PRO A 15 0.94 40.37 5.34
C PRO A 15 1.37 39.70 4.03
N LYS A 16 1.82 40.51 3.07
CA LYS A 16 2.52 40.00 1.88
C LYS A 16 3.81 39.35 2.36
N ILE A 17 3.94 38.05 2.13
CA ILE A 17 5.21 37.35 2.29
C ILE A 17 6.17 38.00 1.29
N VAL A 18 7.15 38.75 1.81
CA VAL A 18 8.22 39.31 1.00
C VAL A 18 9.14 38.14 0.65
N PHE A 19 9.16 37.78 -0.62
CA PHE A 19 10.03 36.73 -1.15
C PHE A 19 11.49 37.21 -1.02
N ASP A 20 12.29 36.56 -0.17
CA ASP A 20 13.71 36.87 -0.06
C ASP A 20 14.46 36.14 -1.17
N PRO A 21 15.02 36.84 -2.18
CA PRO A 21 15.71 36.21 -3.29
C PRO A 21 16.90 35.34 -2.85
N LYS A 22 17.41 35.52 -1.62
CA LYS A 22 18.48 34.68 -1.04
C LYS A 22 18.01 33.30 -0.56
N THR A 23 16.69 33.06 -0.46
CA THR A 23 16.10 31.76 -0.11
C THR A 23 15.67 30.95 -1.33
N THR A 24 15.84 31.52 -2.53
CA THR A 24 15.67 30.78 -3.78
C THR A 24 16.75 29.70 -3.84
N PRO A 25 16.41 28.42 -4.02
CA PRO A 25 17.43 27.41 -4.31
C PRO A 25 18.17 27.88 -5.56
N GLU A 26 19.46 28.22 -5.40
CA GLU A 26 20.34 28.42 -6.54
C GLU A 26 20.26 27.15 -7.39
N ALA A 27 19.93 27.30 -8.67
CA ALA A 27 20.00 26.20 -9.61
C ALA A 27 21.45 25.74 -9.61
N GLU A 28 21.70 24.54 -9.05
CA GLU A 28 23.02 23.93 -9.07
C GLU A 28 23.52 23.96 -10.52
N GLU A 29 24.66 24.61 -10.76
CA GLU A 29 25.31 24.54 -12.06
C GLU A 29 25.50 23.07 -12.43
N PRO A 30 25.16 22.67 -13.67
CA PRO A 30 25.26 21.27 -14.07
C PRO A 30 26.72 20.84 -13.96
N ARG A 31 27.03 20.10 -12.90
CA ARG A 31 28.33 19.43 -12.76
C ARG A 31 28.44 18.51 -13.98
N PHE A 32 29.38 18.80 -14.87
CA PHE A 32 29.71 17.92 -15.97
C PHE A 32 29.88 16.51 -15.42
N ASN A 33 29.05 15.58 -15.93
CA ASN A 33 29.13 14.20 -15.52
C ASN A 33 30.44 13.56 -16.03
N LYS A 34 30.69 12.29 -15.68
CA LYS A 34 31.87 11.55 -16.14
C LYS A 34 32.00 11.44 -17.68
N TYR A 35 30.96 11.75 -18.44
CA TYR A 35 30.93 11.73 -19.90
C TYR A 35 31.04 13.13 -20.52
N GLY A 36 31.14 14.20 -19.73
CA GLY A 36 31.15 15.59 -20.22
C GLY A 36 29.81 16.06 -20.84
N LEU A 37 28.70 15.38 -20.53
CA LEU A 37 27.34 15.76 -20.95
C LEU A 37 26.59 16.43 -19.80
N ASP A 38 25.69 17.35 -20.11
CA ASP A 38 24.68 17.83 -19.17
C ASP A 38 23.47 16.89 -19.23
N LEU A 39 23.20 16.19 -18.12
CA LEU A 39 22.12 15.22 -17.96
C LEU A 39 21.09 15.66 -16.91
N THR A 40 21.05 16.96 -16.57
CA THR A 40 20.09 17.49 -15.59
C THR A 40 18.66 17.14 -15.98
N ASN A 41 18.37 17.07 -17.29
CA ASN A 41 17.14 16.53 -17.84
C ASN A 41 17.44 15.36 -18.80
N PRO A 42 16.99 14.12 -18.51
CA PRO A 42 17.27 12.95 -19.36
C PRO A 42 16.63 13.03 -20.76
N ASP A 43 15.59 13.84 -20.93
CA ASP A 43 14.92 14.07 -22.22
C ASP A 43 15.59 15.18 -23.03
N TYR A 44 16.49 15.95 -22.41
CA TYR A 44 17.21 17.07 -23.01
C TYR A 44 18.69 17.02 -22.63
N ILE A 45 19.44 16.20 -23.37
CA ILE A 45 20.88 16.03 -23.14
C ILE A 45 21.62 17.13 -23.89
N THR A 46 22.49 17.88 -23.20
CA THR A 46 23.29 18.91 -23.86
C THR A 46 24.77 18.57 -23.83
N TYR A 47 25.45 18.83 -24.95
CA TYR A 47 26.89 18.68 -25.08
C TYR A 47 27.51 19.98 -25.57
N LYS A 48 28.63 20.33 -24.96
CA LYS A 48 29.20 21.66 -25.08
C LYS A 48 30.72 21.53 -25.26
N ARG A 49 31.23 21.89 -26.44
CA ARG A 49 32.66 21.95 -26.72
C ARG A 49 32.99 23.15 -27.62
N GLU A 50 33.95 23.96 -27.19
CA GLU A 50 34.38 25.17 -27.90
C GLU A 50 33.20 26.05 -28.35
N ASN A 51 33.11 26.35 -29.65
CA ASN A 51 32.12 27.23 -30.25
C ASN A 51 30.84 26.50 -30.70
N LEU A 52 30.67 25.23 -30.32
CA LEU A 52 29.54 24.39 -30.73
C LEU A 52 28.76 23.88 -29.52
N GLN A 53 27.44 23.79 -29.67
CA GLN A 53 26.53 23.15 -28.72
C GLN A 53 25.65 22.15 -29.46
N ALA A 54 25.57 20.93 -28.92
CA ALA A 54 24.59 19.93 -29.31
C ALA A 54 23.52 19.80 -28.23
N GLU A 55 22.28 19.61 -28.67
CA GLU A 55 21.15 19.27 -27.82
C GLU A 55 20.42 18.08 -28.45
N ILE A 56 20.17 17.06 -27.64
CA ILE A 56 19.37 15.91 -28.02
C ILE A 56 18.00 16.10 -27.41
N ILE A 57 16.99 16.16 -28.28
CA ILE A 57 15.61 16.42 -27.88
C ILE A 57 14.85 15.10 -27.85
N GLY A 58 14.23 14.77 -26.72
CA GLY A 58 13.47 13.53 -26.53
C GLY A 58 14.31 12.35 -25.99
N GLY A 59 15.52 12.62 -25.49
CA GLY A 59 16.38 11.61 -24.88
C GLY A 59 17.00 10.61 -25.86
N ILE A 60 17.48 9.47 -25.35
CA ILE A 60 18.13 8.41 -26.12
C ILE A 60 17.44 7.04 -25.92
N GLN A 61 17.32 6.26 -26.99
CA GLN A 61 16.73 4.92 -26.92
C GLN A 61 17.73 3.88 -26.39
N THR A 62 17.46 3.31 -25.21
CA THR A 62 18.37 2.35 -24.55
C THR A 62 18.07 0.88 -24.82
N GLN A 63 16.91 0.55 -25.41
CA GLN A 63 16.45 -0.83 -25.60
C GLN A 63 16.97 -1.49 -26.90
N VAL A 64 17.02 -0.76 -28.02
CA VAL A 64 17.39 -1.31 -29.33
C VAL A 64 18.82 -0.91 -29.68
N LEU A 65 19.81 -1.72 -29.32
CA LEU A 65 21.23 -1.40 -29.50
C LEU A 65 21.68 -1.38 -30.97
N THR A 66 20.89 -1.88 -31.91
CA THR A 66 21.27 -1.98 -33.34
C THR A 66 21.10 -0.67 -34.12
N ARG A 67 20.36 0.31 -33.59
CA ARG A 67 20.14 1.63 -34.21
C ARG A 67 20.28 2.72 -33.16
N PHE A 68 20.67 3.92 -33.56
CA PHE A 68 20.79 5.05 -32.64
C PHE A 68 20.15 6.32 -33.21
N ASN A 69 18.82 6.28 -33.32
CA ASN A 69 18.03 7.41 -33.79
C ASN A 69 17.85 8.46 -32.69
N VAL A 70 18.24 9.71 -33.00
CA VAL A 70 18.04 10.87 -32.13
C VAL A 70 17.63 12.10 -32.92
N LEU A 71 16.85 12.98 -32.31
CA LEU A 71 16.63 14.34 -32.81
C LEU A 71 17.78 15.22 -32.34
N LEU A 72 18.74 15.46 -33.23
CA LEU A 72 19.96 16.21 -32.91
C LEU A 72 19.82 17.67 -33.37
N LYS A 73 20.00 18.60 -32.43
CA LYS A 73 20.13 20.03 -32.67
C LYS A 73 21.59 20.43 -32.48
N ILE A 74 22.19 21.11 -33.46
CA ILE A 74 23.52 21.74 -33.34
C ILE A 74 23.39 23.25 -33.53
N ALA A 75 24.07 24.02 -32.69
CA ALA A 75 24.12 25.47 -32.75
C ALA A 75 25.52 26.02 -32.46
N LYS A 76 25.81 27.23 -32.97
CA LYS A 76 27.00 28.01 -32.62
C LYS A 76 26.89 28.65 -31.24
N ARG A 77 28.02 28.86 -30.57
CA ARG A 77 28.14 29.63 -29.32
C ARG A 77 29.12 30.79 -29.44
N PRO A 78 28.76 32.01 -28.97
CA PRO A 78 27.41 32.42 -28.54
C PRO A 78 26.44 32.41 -29.73
N GLN A 79 25.17 32.07 -29.48
CA GLN A 79 24.15 32.02 -30.51
C GLN A 79 23.79 33.45 -30.93
N GLN A 80 24.14 33.84 -32.16
CA GLN A 80 23.92 35.20 -32.66
C GLN A 80 22.56 35.34 -33.38
N SER A 81 22.07 34.29 -34.03
CA SER A 81 20.79 34.27 -34.73
C SER A 81 20.03 32.94 -34.57
N ALA A 82 18.72 32.97 -34.78
CA ALA A 82 17.88 31.76 -34.90
C ALA A 82 18.25 30.90 -36.13
N MET A 83 18.95 31.49 -37.12
CA MET A 83 19.45 30.81 -38.31
C MET A 83 20.69 29.96 -38.05
N ASP A 84 21.44 30.21 -36.96
CA ASP A 84 22.66 29.47 -36.59
C ASP A 84 22.34 28.13 -35.89
N VAL A 85 21.24 27.48 -36.29
CA VAL A 85 20.76 26.25 -35.68
C VAL A 85 20.32 25.27 -36.75
N TYR A 86 20.89 24.08 -36.71
CA TYR A 86 20.45 22.95 -37.51
C TYR A 86 19.80 21.89 -36.60
N ARG A 87 18.67 21.34 -37.05
CA ARG A 87 17.90 20.31 -36.33
C ARG A 87 17.51 19.23 -37.33
N ASN A 88 17.81 17.98 -37.03
CA ASN A 88 17.36 16.86 -37.84
C ASN A 88 17.32 15.55 -37.04
N ASN A 89 16.48 14.61 -37.48
CA ASN A 89 16.54 13.24 -37.02
C ASN A 89 17.71 12.53 -37.71
N VAL A 90 18.60 11.92 -36.93
CA VAL A 90 19.80 11.24 -37.43
C VAL A 90 19.92 9.88 -36.74
N ASP A 91 20.24 8.86 -37.53
CA ASP A 91 20.74 7.60 -36.98
C ASP A 91 22.25 7.71 -36.82
N LEU A 92 22.73 7.80 -35.58
CA LEU A 92 24.15 7.96 -35.26
C LEU A 92 25.00 6.71 -35.55
N TYR A 93 24.39 5.59 -35.97
CA TYR A 93 25.10 4.38 -36.41
C TYR A 93 25.16 4.21 -37.92
N ASN A 94 24.53 5.11 -38.68
CA ASN A 94 24.55 5.08 -40.13
C ASN A 94 25.47 6.19 -40.66
N GLU A 95 26.63 5.79 -41.17
CA GLU A 95 27.66 6.71 -41.70
C GLU A 95 27.13 7.66 -42.77
N ASN A 96 26.26 7.17 -43.66
CA ASN A 96 25.67 8.01 -44.71
C ASN A 96 24.77 9.12 -44.13
N ASN A 97 24.04 8.82 -43.04
CA ASN A 97 23.20 9.80 -42.36
C ASN A 97 24.05 10.83 -41.62
N ILE A 98 25.15 10.39 -40.98
CA ILE A 98 26.10 11.29 -40.30
C ILE A 98 26.73 12.24 -41.32
N GLN A 99 27.26 11.73 -42.42
CA GLN A 99 27.89 12.56 -43.46
C GLN A 99 26.91 13.57 -44.06
N HIS A 100 25.68 13.15 -44.34
CA HIS A 100 24.63 14.07 -44.80
C HIS A 100 24.34 15.15 -43.74
N PHE A 101 24.21 14.77 -42.47
CA PHE A 101 23.97 15.71 -41.39
C PHE A 101 25.13 16.70 -41.21
N VAL A 102 26.38 16.25 -41.22
CA VAL A 102 27.59 17.09 -41.16
C VAL A 102 27.58 18.10 -42.31
N LYS A 103 27.31 17.65 -43.54
CA LYS A 103 27.28 18.53 -44.73
C LYS A 103 26.21 19.61 -44.62
N GLN A 104 25.01 19.26 -44.16
CA GLN A 104 23.93 20.22 -43.96
C GLN A 104 24.22 21.19 -42.79
N ALA A 105 24.80 20.68 -41.70
CA ALA A 105 25.23 21.49 -40.57
C ALA A 105 26.34 22.46 -40.99
N GLN A 106 27.28 22.04 -41.83
CA GLN A 106 28.35 22.85 -42.39
C GLN A 106 27.80 24.05 -43.16
N ILE A 107 26.84 23.80 -44.07
CA ILE A 107 26.22 24.84 -44.89
C ILE A 107 25.46 25.84 -44.01
N LYS A 108 24.64 25.34 -43.06
CA LYS A 108 23.83 26.22 -42.21
C LYS A 108 24.65 27.01 -41.21
N LEU A 109 25.62 26.36 -40.58
CA LEU A 109 26.44 26.98 -39.56
C LEU A 109 27.60 27.76 -40.17
N ASN A 110 27.95 27.60 -41.45
CA ASN A 110 29.11 28.23 -42.07
C ASN A 110 30.39 28.03 -41.22
N LEU A 111 30.77 26.76 -41.05
CA LEU A 111 31.94 26.30 -40.29
C LEU A 111 32.70 25.24 -41.09
N ASP A 112 33.94 24.97 -40.70
CA ASP A 112 34.74 23.92 -41.31
C ASP A 112 34.14 22.54 -41.05
N ALA A 113 34.08 21.70 -42.10
CA ALA A 113 33.54 20.35 -42.00
C ALA A 113 34.26 19.52 -40.93
N THR A 114 35.59 19.61 -40.85
CA THR A 114 36.42 18.89 -39.88
C THR A 114 36.02 19.17 -38.44
N LYS A 115 35.77 20.44 -38.09
CA LYS A 115 35.33 20.83 -36.73
C LYS A 115 33.97 20.26 -36.35
N ILE A 116 33.02 20.24 -37.29
CA ILE A 116 31.69 19.65 -37.04
C ILE A 116 31.80 18.14 -36.94
N THR A 117 32.58 17.51 -37.81
CA THR A 117 32.82 16.06 -37.81
C THR A 117 33.42 15.61 -36.47
N ASP A 118 34.52 16.22 -36.04
CA ASP A 118 35.19 15.89 -34.77
C ASP A 118 34.24 16.07 -33.57
N PHE A 119 33.44 17.14 -33.58
CA PHE A 119 32.45 17.40 -32.55
C PHE A 119 31.34 16.33 -32.50
N ILE A 120 30.84 15.88 -33.66
CA ILE A 120 29.80 14.86 -33.74
C ILE A 120 30.34 13.49 -33.32
N TYR A 121 31.53 13.09 -33.75
CA TYR A 121 32.11 11.81 -33.36
C TYR A 121 32.40 11.72 -31.86
N ASP A 122 32.93 12.79 -31.27
CA ASP A 122 33.13 12.90 -29.82
C ASP A 122 31.79 12.88 -29.06
N LEU A 123 30.74 13.51 -29.59
CA LEU A 123 29.38 13.39 -29.06
C LEU A 123 28.88 11.94 -29.11
N ILE A 124 29.07 11.25 -30.23
CA ILE A 124 28.65 9.85 -30.41
C ILE A 124 29.32 8.97 -29.36
N GLU A 125 30.64 9.06 -29.19
CA GLU A 125 31.39 8.25 -28.22
C GLU A 125 30.88 8.46 -26.78
N ARG A 126 30.62 9.71 -26.39
CA ARG A 126 30.04 10.05 -25.07
C ARG A 126 28.64 9.50 -24.88
N LEU A 127 27.80 9.60 -25.92
CA LEU A 127 26.46 9.05 -25.91
C LEU A 127 26.45 7.53 -25.89
N GLU A 128 27.40 6.87 -26.54
CA GLU A 128 27.58 5.43 -26.50
C GLU A 128 27.97 4.95 -25.11
N GLN A 129 28.95 5.61 -24.47
CA GLN A 129 29.32 5.31 -23.08
C GLN A 129 28.12 5.51 -22.15
N TYR A 130 27.40 6.61 -22.30
CA TYR A 130 26.18 6.87 -21.54
C TYR A 130 25.09 5.82 -21.78
N ARG A 131 24.92 5.38 -23.03
CA ARG A 131 23.95 4.34 -23.43
C ARG A 131 24.33 2.97 -22.88
N LYS A 132 25.61 2.60 -22.91
CA LYS A 132 26.15 1.35 -22.33
C LYS A 132 25.90 1.29 -20.82
N ASP A 133 26.18 2.38 -20.12
CA ASP A 133 26.02 2.47 -18.68
C ASP A 133 24.55 2.57 -18.24
N LYS A 134 23.65 3.09 -19.08
CA LYS A 134 22.18 3.04 -18.85
C LYS A 134 21.54 1.70 -19.23
N ALA A 135 22.12 0.96 -20.19
CA ALA A 135 21.63 -0.36 -20.57
C ALA A 135 21.86 -1.38 -19.45
N THR A 136 22.83 -1.13 -18.57
CA THR A 136 22.97 -1.86 -17.31
C THR A 136 21.98 -1.30 -16.30
N TYR A 137 21.01 -2.11 -15.87
CA TYR A 137 20.17 -1.76 -14.72
C TYR A 137 21.08 -1.41 -13.53
N ILE A 138 21.06 -0.14 -13.11
CA ILE A 138 21.69 0.29 -11.87
C ILE A 138 20.68 -0.05 -10.76
N PRO A 139 20.97 -1.01 -9.87
CA PRO A 139 20.10 -1.30 -8.75
C PRO A 139 19.89 -0.02 -7.92
N GLU A 140 18.67 0.20 -7.45
CA GLU A 140 18.37 1.30 -6.52
C GLU A 140 19.15 1.08 -5.21
N ASN A 141 20.39 1.58 -5.16
CA ASN A 141 21.20 1.58 -3.97
C ASN A 141 20.72 2.71 -3.07
N HIS A 142 19.74 2.41 -2.22
CA HIS A 142 19.41 3.30 -1.11
C HIS A 142 20.62 3.35 -0.17
N VAL A 143 21.18 4.54 0.04
CA VAL A 143 22.19 4.75 1.08
C VAL A 143 21.50 4.57 2.44
N ILE A 144 21.64 3.38 3.02
CA ILE A 144 21.10 3.07 4.34
C ILE A 144 22.02 3.74 5.36
N ALA A 145 21.62 4.91 5.84
CA ALA A 145 22.29 5.54 6.97
C ALA A 145 22.24 4.57 8.17
N SER A 146 23.41 4.13 8.63
CA SER A 146 23.50 3.30 9.82
C SER A 146 22.90 4.06 11.01
N PRO A 147 22.03 3.43 11.83
CA PRO A 147 21.46 4.10 12.99
C PRO A 147 22.59 4.62 13.88
N GLN A 148 22.44 5.85 14.37
CA GLN A 148 23.33 6.33 15.42
C GLN A 148 23.28 5.37 16.62
N PRO A 149 24.38 5.13 17.34
CA PRO A 149 24.43 4.17 18.45
C PRO A 149 23.33 4.40 19.51
N LYS A 150 22.98 5.68 19.76
CA LYS A 150 21.90 6.07 20.68
C LYS A 150 20.52 5.59 20.21
N VAL A 151 20.27 5.60 18.89
CA VAL A 151 19.00 5.18 18.29
C VAL A 151 18.88 3.66 18.31
N SER A 152 19.96 2.94 17.96
CA SER A 152 20.01 1.48 18.03
C SER A 152 19.71 0.98 19.46
N LYS A 153 20.34 1.55 20.49
CA LYS A 153 20.04 1.22 21.90
C LYS A 153 18.58 1.47 22.29
N LYS A 154 17.96 2.55 21.79
CA LYS A 154 16.54 2.84 22.04
C LYS A 154 15.64 1.80 21.37
N VAL A 155 15.94 1.43 20.13
CA VAL A 155 15.18 0.40 19.38
C VAL A 155 15.29 -0.95 20.06
N ASP A 156 16.49 -1.36 20.49
CA ASP A 156 16.68 -2.59 21.25
C ASP A 156 15.90 -2.58 22.57
N LYS A 157 15.89 -1.44 23.28
CA LYS A 157 15.10 -1.28 24.50
C LYS A 157 13.60 -1.42 24.24
N ILE A 158 13.10 -0.86 23.13
CA ILE A 158 11.69 -1.00 22.73
C ILE A 158 11.38 -2.47 22.43
N LEU A 159 12.20 -3.12 21.59
CA LEU A 159 12.01 -4.52 21.17
C LEU A 159 12.05 -5.52 22.33
N ARG A 160 12.80 -5.22 23.40
CA ARG A 160 12.89 -6.05 24.62
C ARG A 160 11.85 -5.72 25.69
N SER A 161 10.98 -4.73 25.48
CA SER A 161 9.98 -4.31 26.47
C SER A 161 8.79 -5.26 26.53
N ASP A 162 8.35 -5.63 27.74
CA ASP A 162 7.15 -6.48 27.93
C ASP A 162 5.85 -5.87 27.38
N THR A 163 5.83 -4.53 27.25
CA THR A 163 4.74 -3.71 26.69
C THR A 163 5.00 -3.25 25.25
N LEU A 164 5.75 -4.04 24.46
CA LEU A 164 6.15 -3.70 23.09
C LEU A 164 5.00 -3.21 22.20
N THR A 165 3.86 -3.90 22.20
CA THR A 165 2.69 -3.55 21.37
C THR A 165 2.13 -2.17 21.71
N GLU A 166 2.03 -1.83 23.00
CA GLU A 166 1.56 -0.53 23.46
C GLU A 166 2.58 0.58 23.18
N GLY A 167 3.87 0.29 23.38
CA GLY A 167 4.95 1.21 23.02
C GLY A 167 4.95 1.54 21.52
N LEU A 168 4.67 0.55 20.66
CA LEU A 168 4.55 0.78 19.22
C LEU A 168 3.31 1.59 18.86
N LYS A 169 2.14 1.33 19.48
CA LYS A 169 0.94 2.16 19.27
C LYS A 169 1.21 3.62 19.63
N GLN A 170 1.90 3.88 20.74
CA GLN A 170 2.29 5.24 21.10
C GLN A 170 3.27 5.87 20.09
N LEU A 171 4.20 5.10 19.54
CA LEU A 171 5.08 5.58 18.47
C LEU A 171 4.32 5.89 17.18
N PHE A 172 3.34 5.08 16.77
CA PHE A 172 2.46 5.38 15.63
C PHE A 172 1.64 6.65 15.87
N ALA A 173 1.13 6.86 17.09
CA ALA A 173 0.44 8.10 17.43
C ALA A 173 1.37 9.32 17.30
N LYS A 174 2.61 9.21 17.80
CA LYS A 174 3.64 10.26 17.70
C LYS A 174 4.12 10.51 16.27
N SER A 175 4.11 9.50 15.39
CA SER A 175 4.45 9.67 13.98
C SER A 175 3.32 10.31 13.15
N GLY A 176 2.22 10.72 13.79
CA GLY A 176 1.09 11.37 13.11
C GLY A 176 0.09 10.41 12.48
N MET A 177 0.09 9.13 12.88
CA MET A 177 -0.90 8.17 12.40
C MET A 177 -2.25 8.36 13.12
N ALA A 178 -3.33 8.59 12.36
CA ALA A 178 -4.64 8.87 12.93
C ALA A 178 -5.26 7.70 13.73
N CYS A 179 -4.94 6.46 13.36
CA CYS A 179 -5.38 5.27 14.09
C CYS A 179 -4.18 4.35 14.38
N PRO A 180 -3.59 4.42 15.59
CA PRO A 180 -2.45 3.59 15.96
C PRO A 180 -2.71 2.08 15.91
N LYS A 181 -3.96 1.64 16.19
CA LYS A 181 -4.35 0.22 16.10
C LYS A 181 -4.17 -0.30 14.67
N ILE A 182 -4.75 0.40 13.69
CA ILE A 182 -4.60 0.08 12.26
C ILE A 182 -3.12 0.18 11.84
N GLY A 183 -2.37 1.14 12.40
CA GLY A 183 -0.92 1.25 12.17
C GLY A 183 -0.15 0.01 12.55
N LEU A 184 -0.43 -0.53 13.73
CA LEU A 184 0.19 -1.76 14.20
C LEU A 184 -0.25 -2.96 13.36
N GLN A 185 -1.52 -3.07 12.98
CA GLN A 185 -2.02 -4.13 12.10
C GLN A 185 -1.30 -4.10 10.74
N LEU A 186 -1.24 -2.94 10.08
CA LEU A 186 -0.54 -2.77 8.81
C LEU A 186 0.97 -3.02 8.93
N PHE A 187 1.58 -2.64 10.06
CA PHE A 187 2.99 -2.90 10.33
C PHE A 187 3.30 -4.38 10.43
N LEU A 188 2.48 -5.14 11.17
CA LEU A 188 2.60 -6.59 11.23
C LEU A 188 2.46 -7.22 9.85
N ILE A 189 1.47 -6.79 9.07
CA ILE A 189 1.27 -7.31 7.71
C ILE A 189 2.45 -6.94 6.79
N ALA A 190 3.01 -5.72 6.92
CA ALA A 190 4.20 -5.32 6.17
C ALA A 190 5.43 -6.17 6.53
N LEU A 191 5.58 -6.61 7.79
CA LEU A 191 6.65 -7.51 8.22
C LEU A 191 6.58 -8.89 7.55
N SER A 192 5.41 -9.30 7.04
CA SER A 192 5.27 -10.56 6.30
C SER A 192 6.15 -10.62 5.05
N SER A 193 6.55 -9.47 4.49
CA SER A 193 7.50 -9.40 3.38
C SER A 193 8.87 -10.02 3.71
N LYS A 194 9.22 -10.16 5.00
CA LYS A 194 10.44 -10.85 5.47
C LYS A 194 10.26 -12.36 5.64
N LEU A 195 9.03 -12.86 5.64
CA LEU A 195 8.73 -14.28 5.77
C LEU A 195 8.54 -14.93 4.39
N PRO A 196 8.69 -16.26 4.28
CA PRO A 196 8.36 -16.98 3.03
C PRO A 196 6.88 -16.87 2.66
N SER A 197 5.99 -16.92 3.65
CA SER A 197 4.55 -16.72 3.47
C SER A 197 4.20 -15.25 3.69
N THR A 198 3.91 -14.53 2.60
CA THR A 198 3.47 -13.14 2.66
C THR A 198 1.98 -13.04 2.97
N THR A 199 1.63 -12.03 3.76
CA THR A 199 0.25 -11.66 4.07
C THR A 199 -0.01 -10.28 3.48
N HIS A 200 -1.21 -10.09 2.96
CA HIS A 200 -1.65 -8.86 2.31
C HIS A 200 -2.80 -8.25 3.10
N ALA A 201 -2.94 -6.93 3.06
CA ALA A 201 -4.02 -6.19 3.72
C ALA A 201 -4.90 -5.47 2.71
N ILE A 202 -6.22 -5.62 2.83
CA ILE A 202 -7.19 -4.76 2.16
C ILE A 202 -8.05 -4.10 3.23
N LEU A 203 -7.91 -2.78 3.37
CA LEU A 203 -8.78 -1.97 4.22
C LEU A 203 -10.14 -1.80 3.53
N GLN A 204 -11.23 -2.12 4.23
CA GLN A 204 -12.58 -1.87 3.77
C GLN A 204 -13.16 -0.63 4.44
N GLY A 205 -13.55 0.35 3.63
CA GLY A 205 -14.23 1.54 4.15
C GLY A 205 -14.17 2.73 3.19
N ASN A 206 -14.47 3.91 3.73
CA ASN A 206 -14.48 5.13 2.94
C ASN A 206 -13.09 5.40 2.32
N PRO A 207 -13.00 5.60 0.99
CA PRO A 207 -11.73 5.72 0.27
C PRO A 207 -10.91 6.94 0.69
N GLU A 208 -11.55 8.02 1.15
CA GLU A 208 -10.85 9.20 1.67
C GLU A 208 -10.11 8.87 2.97
N LEU A 209 -10.76 8.15 3.88
CA LEU A 209 -10.16 7.77 5.16
C LEU A 209 -9.06 6.72 4.97
N THR A 210 -9.34 5.66 4.19
CA THR A 210 -8.37 4.59 3.97
C THR A 210 -7.14 5.07 3.22
N SER A 211 -7.29 5.93 2.21
CA SER A 211 -6.15 6.48 1.47
C SER A 211 -5.24 7.34 2.36
N ILE A 212 -5.80 8.17 3.23
CA ILE A 212 -5.03 8.96 4.22
C ILE A 212 -4.29 8.03 5.19
N LEU A 213 -4.92 6.94 5.65
CA LEU A 213 -4.28 5.96 6.53
C LEU A 213 -3.10 5.26 5.84
N ILE A 214 -3.29 4.78 4.60
CA ILE A 214 -2.24 4.13 3.81
C ILE A 214 -1.09 5.09 3.51
N GLN A 215 -1.40 6.34 3.14
CA GLN A 215 -0.40 7.37 2.87
C GLN A 215 0.37 7.78 4.13
N SER A 216 -0.30 7.81 5.29
CA SER A 216 0.37 8.10 6.56
C SER A 216 1.28 6.94 6.97
N PHE A 217 0.80 5.70 6.79
CA PHE A 217 1.56 4.50 7.08
C PHE A 217 2.77 4.33 6.15
N SER A 218 2.69 4.71 4.87
CA SER A 218 3.82 4.59 3.94
C SER A 218 5.05 5.36 4.41
N LYS A 219 4.88 6.51 5.09
CA LYS A 219 6.00 7.30 5.64
C LYS A 219 6.77 6.56 6.74
N VAL A 220 6.11 5.65 7.44
CA VAL A 220 6.67 4.89 8.56
C VAL A 220 7.54 3.72 8.10
N LEU A 221 7.36 3.26 6.87
CA LEU A 221 8.16 2.18 6.31
C LEU A 221 9.53 2.68 5.81
N PRO A 222 10.60 1.87 5.92
CA PRO A 222 11.89 2.20 5.33
C PRO A 222 11.79 2.35 3.81
N ASN A 223 12.50 3.34 3.26
CA ASN A 223 12.47 3.67 1.82
C ASN A 223 12.84 2.48 0.92
N GLU A 224 13.76 1.62 1.38
CA GLU A 224 14.20 0.45 0.62
C GLU A 224 13.16 -0.66 0.52
N VAL A 225 12.15 -0.66 1.39
CA VAL A 225 11.03 -1.64 1.40
C VAL A 225 9.77 -1.02 0.82
N ASN A 226 9.56 0.28 1.04
CA ASN A 226 8.36 1.01 0.68
C ASN A 226 8.24 1.22 -0.85
N ARG A 227 7.19 0.65 -1.45
CA ARG A 227 6.79 0.88 -2.85
C ARG A 227 5.39 1.51 -2.90
N PHE A 228 5.21 2.67 -2.26
CA PHE A 228 3.98 3.44 -2.39
C PHE A 228 3.82 3.99 -3.82
N LYS A 229 2.67 3.71 -4.45
CA LYS A 229 2.31 4.18 -5.80
C LYS A 229 0.83 4.56 -5.83
N THR A 230 0.48 5.58 -6.60
CA THR A 230 -0.92 6.00 -6.79
C THR A 230 -1.70 5.04 -7.68
N SER A 231 -1.02 4.43 -8.65
CA SER A 231 -1.50 3.32 -9.49
C SER A 231 -0.31 2.51 -9.99
N ILE A 232 -0.57 1.27 -10.45
CA ILE A 232 0.42 0.39 -11.05
C ILE A 232 -0.20 -0.31 -12.27
N SER A 233 0.60 -0.53 -13.30
CA SER A 233 0.20 -1.32 -14.47
C SER A 233 0.76 -2.74 -14.39
N ASP A 234 0.07 -3.71 -14.98
CA ASP A 234 0.52 -5.11 -15.01
C ASP A 234 1.88 -5.27 -15.68
N ASN A 235 2.19 -4.45 -16.69
CA ASN A 235 3.48 -4.48 -17.34
C ASN A 235 4.63 -4.19 -16.37
N VAL A 236 4.45 -3.29 -15.39
CA VAL A 236 5.49 -3.02 -14.39
C VAL A 236 5.70 -4.24 -13.47
N LEU A 237 4.65 -5.02 -13.23
CA LEU A 237 4.74 -6.25 -12.44
C LEU A 237 5.43 -7.37 -13.23
N TYR A 238 5.12 -7.53 -14.52
CA TYR A 238 5.69 -8.55 -15.43
C TYR A 238 7.11 -8.25 -15.94
N TYR A 239 7.46 -6.99 -16.10
CA TYR A 239 8.73 -6.56 -16.68
C TYR A 239 9.62 -5.93 -15.59
N ALA A 240 9.66 -6.56 -14.42
CA ALA A 240 10.58 -6.18 -13.36
C ALA A 240 12.04 -6.28 -13.86
N PRO A 241 12.95 -5.38 -13.42
CA PRO A 241 14.34 -5.37 -13.87
C PRO A 241 15.10 -6.68 -13.56
N ASP A 242 14.81 -7.29 -12.41
CA ASP A 242 15.40 -8.54 -11.96
C ASP A 242 14.34 -9.49 -11.39
N ARG A 243 14.66 -10.79 -11.35
CA ARG A 243 13.76 -11.84 -10.84
C ARG A 243 13.35 -11.60 -9.39
N ASN A 244 14.17 -10.93 -8.59
CA ASN A 244 13.97 -10.73 -7.16
C ASN A 244 13.57 -9.29 -6.81
N TYR A 245 13.22 -8.46 -7.79
CA TYR A 245 12.90 -7.04 -7.62
C TYR A 245 11.89 -6.77 -6.50
N TRP A 246 10.86 -7.62 -6.46
CA TRP A 246 9.72 -7.51 -5.54
C TRP A 246 9.95 -8.20 -4.19
N ASN A 247 11.07 -8.88 -3.99
CA ASN A 247 11.36 -9.56 -2.73
C ASN A 247 11.59 -8.55 -1.60
N ASN A 248 10.99 -8.84 -0.44
CA ASN A 248 11.06 -8.00 0.76
C ASN A 248 10.54 -6.57 0.51
N LYS A 249 9.65 -6.38 -0.47
CA LYS A 249 9.01 -5.09 -0.76
C LYS A 249 7.58 -5.07 -0.22
N VAL A 250 7.11 -3.88 0.11
CA VAL A 250 5.71 -3.62 0.48
C VAL A 250 5.13 -2.68 -0.55
N LEU A 251 4.22 -3.18 -1.39
CA LEU A 251 3.47 -2.37 -2.35
C LEU A 251 2.28 -1.74 -1.63
N LEU A 252 2.25 -0.40 -1.60
CA LEU A 252 1.13 0.34 -1.02
C LEU A 252 0.38 1.07 -2.13
N LEU A 253 -0.89 0.72 -2.29
CA LEU A 253 -1.79 1.32 -3.26
C LEU A 253 -2.95 1.99 -2.51
N PRO A 254 -3.23 3.28 -2.69
CA PRO A 254 -4.34 3.95 -2.01
C PRO A 254 -5.69 3.28 -2.25
N THR A 255 -5.90 2.69 -3.43
CA THR A 255 -7.12 1.94 -3.76
C THR A 255 -6.85 0.89 -4.83
N ILE A 256 -7.44 -0.31 -4.66
CA ILE A 256 -7.45 -1.36 -5.70
C ILE A 256 -8.58 -1.17 -6.71
N ASP A 257 -9.59 -0.37 -6.40
CA ASP A 257 -10.78 -0.22 -7.25
C ASP A 257 -10.48 0.54 -8.56
N LYS A 258 -9.36 1.26 -8.59
CA LYS A 258 -8.86 1.96 -9.79
C LYS A 258 -7.95 1.11 -10.66
N LEU A 259 -7.60 -0.10 -10.22
CA LEU A 259 -6.82 -1.00 -11.05
C LEU A 259 -7.70 -1.51 -12.21
N GLY A 260 -7.11 -1.69 -13.40
CA GLY A 260 -7.87 -2.08 -14.59
C GLY A 260 -8.53 -3.46 -14.43
N LYS A 261 -9.49 -3.83 -15.29
CA LYS A 261 -10.19 -5.14 -15.20
C LYS A 261 -9.28 -6.37 -15.36
N ASN A 262 -7.99 -6.19 -15.71
CA ASN A 262 -7.09 -7.26 -16.13
C ASN A 262 -5.88 -7.50 -15.21
N ASN A 263 -5.91 -7.15 -13.90
CA ASN A 263 -4.73 -7.28 -12.99
C ASN A 263 -4.38 -8.71 -12.58
N THR A 264 -4.24 -9.56 -13.58
CA THR A 264 -3.78 -10.95 -13.55
C THR A 264 -2.43 -11.05 -12.83
N ALA A 265 -1.49 -10.16 -13.15
CA ALA A 265 -0.14 -10.16 -12.58
C ALA A 265 -0.18 -10.01 -11.05
N LEU A 266 -0.98 -9.05 -10.58
CA LEU A 266 -1.09 -8.77 -9.16
C LEU A 266 -1.80 -9.92 -8.44
N SER A 267 -2.85 -10.48 -9.02
CA SER A 267 -3.57 -11.63 -8.47
C SER A 267 -2.67 -12.88 -8.37
N GLU A 268 -1.87 -13.16 -9.40
CA GLU A 268 -0.89 -14.26 -9.40
C GLU A 268 0.20 -14.04 -8.35
N LEU A 269 0.76 -12.84 -8.24
CA LEU A 269 1.74 -12.52 -7.20
C LEU A 269 1.18 -12.71 -5.78
N ILE A 270 -0.08 -12.34 -5.54
CA ILE A 270 -0.74 -12.47 -4.22
C ILE A 270 -1.09 -13.94 -3.90
N SER A 271 -1.54 -14.70 -4.90
CA SER A 271 -1.97 -16.10 -4.72
C SER A 271 -0.81 -17.08 -4.71
N GLN A 272 0.15 -16.93 -5.62
CA GLN A 272 1.22 -17.90 -5.85
C GLN A 272 2.58 -17.42 -5.32
N GLY A 273 2.75 -16.12 -5.03
CA GLY A 273 4.03 -15.54 -4.59
C GLY A 273 5.09 -15.44 -5.70
N GLN A 274 4.73 -15.82 -6.92
CA GLN A 274 5.59 -15.75 -8.10
C GLN A 274 4.72 -15.62 -9.35
N VAL A 275 5.32 -15.11 -10.42
CA VAL A 275 4.72 -15.05 -11.76
C VAL A 275 5.69 -15.72 -12.72
N ASP A 276 5.21 -16.73 -13.43
CA ASP A 276 5.95 -17.41 -14.48
C ASP A 276 5.21 -17.25 -15.81
N ARG A 277 5.80 -16.49 -16.74
CA ARG A 277 5.15 -16.20 -18.02
C ARG A 277 6.09 -16.44 -19.19
N LEU A 278 5.59 -17.18 -20.17
CA LEU A 278 6.22 -17.32 -21.48
C LEU A 278 5.89 -16.09 -22.32
N VAL A 279 6.90 -15.29 -22.66
CA VAL A 279 6.77 -14.10 -23.52
C VAL A 279 7.65 -14.22 -24.74
N THR A 280 7.17 -13.68 -25.86
CA THR A 280 7.95 -13.55 -27.09
C THR A 280 8.81 -12.29 -27.04
N GLU A 281 10.12 -12.45 -26.98
CA GLU A 281 11.08 -11.35 -27.08
C GLU A 281 11.73 -11.33 -28.47
N ASN A 282 11.91 -10.13 -29.01
CA ASN A 282 12.70 -9.94 -30.22
C ASN A 282 14.17 -9.98 -29.82
N THR A 283 14.92 -10.93 -30.36
CA THR A 283 16.37 -11.03 -30.15
C THR A 283 17.09 -9.91 -30.89
N THR A 284 18.36 -9.66 -30.53
CA THR A 284 19.22 -8.67 -31.23
C THR A 284 19.36 -8.95 -32.72
N GLU A 285 19.08 -10.19 -33.15
CA GLU A 285 19.11 -10.68 -34.53
C GLU A 285 17.76 -10.52 -35.27
N GLY A 286 16.72 -10.00 -34.63
CA GLY A 286 15.41 -9.81 -35.26
C GLY A 286 14.49 -11.03 -35.26
N ILE A 287 14.90 -12.13 -34.61
CA ILE A 287 14.13 -13.38 -34.51
C ILE A 287 13.34 -13.39 -33.21
N TYR A 288 12.04 -13.71 -33.28
CA TYR A 288 11.21 -13.91 -32.10
C TYR A 288 11.55 -15.25 -31.44
N ARG A 289 11.99 -15.20 -30.17
CA ARG A 289 12.14 -16.40 -29.34
C ARG A 289 11.22 -16.32 -28.14
N ALA A 290 10.62 -17.46 -27.80
CA ALA A 290 9.85 -17.60 -26.58
C ALA A 290 10.82 -17.69 -25.39
N LYS A 291 10.63 -16.85 -24.38
CA LYS A 291 11.47 -16.79 -23.18
C LYS A 291 10.59 -16.84 -21.94
N ASN A 292 10.93 -17.72 -21.01
CA ASN A 292 10.30 -17.76 -19.70
C ASN A 292 10.81 -16.59 -18.86
N ARG A 293 9.89 -15.72 -18.45
CA ARG A 293 10.12 -14.70 -17.44
C ARG A 293 9.51 -15.17 -16.13
N LEU A 294 10.39 -15.63 -15.26
CA LEU A 294 10.05 -16.00 -13.89
C LEU A 294 10.42 -14.85 -12.95
N ILE A 295 9.42 -14.33 -12.25
CA ILE A 295 9.55 -13.27 -11.25
C ILE A 295 9.12 -13.86 -9.90
N ASN A 296 10.03 -13.84 -8.94
CA ASN A 296 9.72 -14.20 -7.57
C ASN A 296 9.26 -12.92 -6.85
N GLY A 297 8.08 -12.97 -6.24
CA GLY A 297 7.50 -11.82 -5.57
C GLY A 297 7.09 -12.15 -4.15
N ARG A 298 8.06 -12.14 -3.22
CA ARG A 298 7.74 -12.00 -1.78
C ARG A 298 7.35 -10.56 -1.48
N LEU A 299 6.19 -10.17 -2.01
CA LEU A 299 5.60 -8.84 -1.94
C LEU A 299 4.48 -8.84 -0.91
N SER A 300 4.47 -7.90 0.03
CA SER A 300 3.26 -7.62 0.82
C SER A 300 2.47 -6.50 0.13
N LEU A 301 1.17 -6.71 -0.11
CA LEU A 301 0.29 -5.68 -0.66
C LEU A 301 -0.51 -5.08 0.49
N ILE A 302 -0.55 -3.75 0.55
CA ILE A 302 -1.47 -3.01 1.42
C ILE A 302 -2.28 -2.06 0.55
N SER A 303 -3.60 -2.23 0.56
CA SER A 303 -4.48 -1.35 -0.19
C SER A 303 -5.85 -1.19 0.47
N SER A 304 -6.78 -0.54 -0.23
CA SER A 304 -8.15 -0.37 0.24
C SER A 304 -9.17 -0.53 -0.87
N THR A 305 -10.38 -0.93 -0.48
CA THR A 305 -11.54 -1.02 -1.36
C THR A 305 -12.74 -0.36 -0.71
N ASN A 306 -13.52 0.32 -1.54
CA ASN A 306 -14.85 0.84 -1.22
C ASN A 306 -15.94 -0.02 -1.84
N ALA A 307 -15.61 -0.83 -2.86
CA ALA A 307 -16.50 -1.86 -3.33
C ALA A 307 -16.60 -2.92 -2.23
N GLY A 308 -17.79 -3.15 -1.67
CA GLY A 308 -17.99 -4.14 -0.61
C GLY A 308 -17.47 -5.54 -0.95
N TYR A 309 -17.22 -5.81 -2.23
CA TYR A 309 -16.59 -7.01 -2.74
C TYR A 309 -15.48 -6.68 -3.76
N ASN A 310 -14.31 -7.30 -3.58
CA ASN A 310 -13.22 -7.36 -4.54
C ASN A 310 -12.68 -8.79 -4.59
N GLU A 311 -12.41 -9.33 -5.78
CA GLU A 311 -11.97 -10.72 -5.94
C GLU A 311 -10.66 -11.02 -5.19
N LEU A 312 -9.77 -10.03 -5.06
CA LEU A 312 -8.53 -10.18 -4.29
C LEU A 312 -8.82 -10.47 -2.81
N CYS A 313 -9.93 -9.98 -2.25
CA CYS A 313 -10.32 -10.25 -0.87
C CYS A 313 -10.65 -11.73 -0.61
N ASN A 314 -10.97 -12.52 -1.64
CA ASN A 314 -11.29 -13.94 -1.45
C ASN A 314 -10.06 -14.79 -1.17
N ASN A 315 -8.88 -14.34 -1.59
CA ASN A 315 -7.64 -15.08 -1.41
C ASN A 315 -7.30 -15.30 0.08
N ASP A 316 -6.83 -16.49 0.43
CA ASP A 316 -6.54 -16.86 1.82
C ASP A 316 -5.44 -16.00 2.45
N ASN A 317 -4.47 -15.55 1.64
CA ASN A 317 -3.34 -14.73 2.12
C ASN A 317 -3.73 -13.25 2.32
N VAL A 318 -4.96 -12.87 1.97
CA VAL A 318 -5.44 -11.49 2.03
C VAL A 318 -6.33 -11.32 3.26
N VAL A 319 -5.87 -10.49 4.18
CA VAL A 319 -6.59 -10.08 5.38
C VAL A 319 -7.41 -8.83 5.06
N THR A 320 -8.72 -8.96 5.18
CA THR A 320 -9.67 -7.89 4.91
C THR A 320 -10.02 -7.18 6.20
N LEU A 321 -9.51 -5.96 6.39
CA LEU A 321 -9.64 -5.21 7.63
C LEU A 321 -10.75 -4.15 7.51
N PRO A 322 -11.90 -4.31 8.17
CA PRO A 322 -12.92 -3.26 8.20
C PRO A 322 -12.45 -2.07 9.06
N LEU A 323 -12.81 -0.85 8.65
CA LEU A 323 -12.55 0.34 9.45
C LEU A 323 -13.47 0.41 10.68
N THR A 324 -12.93 0.12 11.85
CA THR A 324 -13.62 0.28 13.13
C THR A 324 -13.77 1.76 13.49
N ASN A 325 -15.00 2.20 13.79
CA ASN A 325 -15.33 3.57 14.21
C ASN A 325 -14.80 4.69 13.27
N PRO A 326 -15.33 4.81 12.03
CA PRO A 326 -14.87 5.79 11.05
C PRO A 326 -15.06 7.25 11.50
N LYS A 327 -16.00 7.52 12.42
CA LYS A 327 -16.22 8.87 12.97
C LYS A 327 -15.03 9.34 13.81
N ALA A 328 -14.53 8.49 14.71
CA ALA A 328 -13.37 8.80 15.53
C ALA A 328 -12.11 8.98 14.67
N ILE A 329 -11.92 8.14 13.65
CA ILE A 329 -10.80 8.27 12.70
C ILE A 329 -10.86 9.61 11.98
N LYS A 330 -12.04 9.99 11.46
CA LYS A 330 -12.24 11.28 10.78
C LYS A 330 -11.91 12.45 11.72
N GLN A 331 -12.39 12.43 12.96
CA GLN A 331 -12.07 13.44 13.96
C GLN A 331 -10.57 13.53 14.22
N ALA A 332 -9.88 12.40 14.42
CA ALA A 332 -8.44 12.37 14.64
C ALA A 332 -7.65 12.95 13.45
N ILE A 333 -8.03 12.60 12.21
CA ILE A 333 -7.44 13.17 10.99
C ILE A 333 -7.64 14.69 10.95
N THR A 334 -8.86 15.16 11.20
CA THR A 334 -9.18 16.60 11.18
C THR A 334 -8.42 17.34 12.28
N THR A 335 -8.40 16.84 13.52
CA THR A 335 -7.65 17.44 14.63
C THR A 335 -6.15 17.51 14.32
N HIS A 336 -5.58 16.46 13.75
CA HIS A 336 -4.18 16.46 13.34
C HIS A 336 -3.91 17.49 12.24
N ALA A 337 -4.78 17.59 11.22
CA ALA A 337 -4.65 18.59 10.17
C ALA A 337 -4.73 20.03 10.71
N ILE A 338 -5.66 20.30 11.62
CA ILE A 338 -5.79 21.61 12.29
C ILE A 338 -4.54 21.93 13.10
N LYS A 339 -4.05 21.00 13.92
CA LYS A 339 -2.82 21.19 14.72
C LYS A 339 -1.61 21.45 13.83
N LYS A 340 -1.52 20.77 12.68
CA LYS A 340 -0.45 20.97 11.70
C LYS A 340 -0.49 22.40 11.14
N CYS A 341 -1.65 22.83 10.64
CA CYS A 341 -1.80 24.20 10.11
C CYS A 341 -1.60 25.27 11.18
N GLY A 342 -1.95 24.99 12.43
CA GLY A 342 -1.73 25.88 13.57
C GLY A 342 -0.29 25.89 14.11
N GLY A 343 0.65 25.13 13.54
CA GLY A 343 2.04 25.06 14.02
C GLY A 343 2.20 24.42 15.40
N LEU A 344 1.18 23.70 15.89
CA LEU A 344 1.15 23.07 17.22
C LEU A 344 1.79 21.67 17.23
N ILE A 345 2.26 21.20 16.08
CA ILE A 345 2.92 19.90 15.94
C ILE A 345 4.42 20.12 15.89
N ASN A 346 5.14 19.45 16.79
CA ASN A 346 6.59 19.40 16.73
C ASN A 346 7.03 18.42 15.62
N GLU A 347 7.38 18.96 14.44
CA GLU A 347 7.80 18.15 13.30
C GLU A 347 9.04 17.31 13.60
N THR A 348 9.93 17.79 14.47
CA THR A 348 11.14 17.04 14.86
C THR A 348 10.80 15.77 15.63
N GLU A 349 9.78 15.79 16.49
CA GLU A 349 9.32 14.61 17.23
C GLU A 349 8.65 13.60 16.31
N VAL A 350 7.85 14.08 15.35
CA VAL A 350 7.20 13.24 14.34
C VAL A 350 8.25 12.52 13.50
N GLU A 351 9.29 13.24 13.05
CA GLU A 351 10.37 12.67 12.25
C GLU A 351 11.19 11.65 13.08
N GLN A 352 11.49 11.95 14.34
CA GLN A 352 12.18 11.02 15.24
C GLN A 352 11.37 9.74 15.47
N ALA A 353 10.06 9.84 15.71
CA ALA A 353 9.18 8.68 15.86
C ALA A 353 9.12 7.84 14.58
N THR A 354 9.03 8.50 13.42
CA THR A 354 9.04 7.85 12.11
C THR A 354 10.35 7.09 11.88
N LYS A 355 11.50 7.73 12.13
CA LYS A 355 12.82 7.09 12.03
C LYS A 355 12.95 5.90 12.98
N LEU A 356 12.45 6.00 14.21
CA LEU A 356 12.47 4.87 15.16
C LEU A 356 11.69 3.67 14.62
N LEU A 357 10.50 3.87 14.08
CA LEU A 357 9.70 2.80 13.49
C LEU A 357 10.37 2.16 12.26
N GLN A 358 11.02 2.96 11.42
CA GLN A 358 11.83 2.45 10.30
C GLN A 358 12.99 1.58 10.79
N PHE A 359 13.69 1.99 11.86
CA PHE A 359 14.75 1.17 12.45
C PHE A 359 14.22 -0.09 13.13
N VAL A 360 13.06 -0.04 13.80
CA VAL A 360 12.38 -1.24 14.32
C VAL A 360 12.15 -2.24 13.19
N PHE A 361 11.63 -1.79 12.04
CA PHE A 361 11.43 -2.68 10.88
C PHE A 361 12.76 -3.28 10.35
N ARG A 362 13.86 -2.53 10.37
CA ARG A 362 15.19 -2.98 9.92
C ARG A 362 15.82 -4.02 10.86
N GLU A 363 15.69 -3.82 12.17
CA GLU A 363 16.26 -4.70 13.21
C GLU A 363 15.59 -6.08 13.24
N LEU A 364 14.34 -6.18 12.78
CA LEU A 364 13.62 -7.44 12.67
C LEU A 364 14.19 -8.31 11.55
N LYS A 365 14.61 -9.55 11.87
CA LYS A 365 15.30 -10.45 10.94
C LYS A 365 14.37 -11.58 10.52
N PRO A 366 14.52 -12.13 9.30
CA PRO A 366 13.75 -13.31 8.91
C PRO A 366 14.13 -14.50 9.80
N VAL A 367 13.16 -15.03 10.54
CA VAL A 367 13.30 -16.23 11.37
C VAL A 367 12.21 -17.23 11.02
N ASN A 368 12.50 -18.52 11.17
CA ASN A 368 11.49 -19.55 10.98
C ASN A 368 10.63 -19.64 12.26
N VAL A 369 9.33 -19.42 12.12
CA VAL A 369 8.41 -19.45 13.26
C VAL A 369 7.74 -20.81 13.32
N VAL A 370 7.82 -21.45 14.49
CA VAL A 370 7.19 -22.75 14.74
C VAL A 370 6.23 -22.61 15.91
N ASN A 371 5.02 -23.16 15.78
CA ASN A 371 4.02 -23.11 16.85
C ASN A 371 3.89 -24.50 17.51
N PRO A 372 4.48 -24.70 18.71
CA PRO A 372 4.40 -25.97 19.42
C PRO A 372 3.02 -26.23 20.06
N HIS A 373 2.19 -25.19 20.22
CA HIS A 373 0.90 -25.28 20.91
C HIS A 373 -0.26 -25.72 20.01
N LEU A 374 -0.03 -25.93 18.70
CA LEU A 374 -1.10 -26.27 17.75
C LEU A 374 -1.80 -27.59 18.06
N GLU A 375 -1.07 -28.58 18.59
CA GLU A 375 -1.64 -29.90 18.92
C GLU A 375 -2.55 -29.87 20.15
N GLN A 376 -2.38 -28.85 21.01
CA GLN A 376 -3.14 -28.71 22.27
C GLN A 376 -4.44 -27.90 22.09
N LEU A 377 -4.54 -27.12 21.02
CA LEU A 377 -5.65 -26.20 20.76
C LEU A 377 -6.55 -26.74 19.65
N ASN A 378 -7.86 -26.81 19.89
CA ASN A 378 -8.82 -27.19 18.85
C ASN A 378 -9.20 -25.99 17.97
N ILE A 379 -8.22 -25.47 17.23
CA ILE A 379 -8.35 -24.27 16.39
C ILE A 379 -9.42 -24.47 15.30
N ALA A 380 -9.51 -25.67 14.74
CA ALA A 380 -10.48 -26.01 13.70
C ALA A 380 -11.92 -25.84 14.20
N ARG A 381 -12.20 -26.28 15.43
CA ARG A 381 -13.53 -26.15 16.05
C ARG A 381 -13.92 -24.69 16.31
N TYR A 382 -12.97 -23.85 16.71
CA TYR A 382 -13.25 -22.44 16.98
C TYR A 382 -13.68 -21.68 15.71
N PHE A 383 -13.01 -21.96 14.59
CA PHE A 383 -13.27 -21.31 13.31
C PHE A 383 -14.32 -22.04 12.44
N ASP A 384 -15.11 -22.96 13.02
CA ASP A 384 -16.11 -23.76 12.28
C ASP A 384 -15.53 -24.42 11.01
N GLU A 385 -14.29 -24.91 11.09
CA GLU A 385 -13.52 -25.51 9.99
C GLU A 385 -13.25 -24.57 8.78
N ASP A 386 -13.41 -23.25 8.94
CA ASP A 386 -13.04 -22.26 7.93
C ASP A 386 -11.51 -22.18 7.77
N TYR A 387 -11.01 -22.92 6.78
CA TYR A 387 -9.58 -22.97 6.44
C TYR A 387 -8.95 -21.59 6.25
N LYS A 388 -9.69 -20.63 5.67
CA LYS A 388 -9.17 -19.28 5.43
C LYS A 388 -8.92 -18.54 6.74
N GLN A 389 -9.87 -18.57 7.67
CA GLN A 389 -9.71 -17.93 8.98
C GLN A 389 -8.61 -18.60 9.80
N ILE A 390 -8.52 -19.93 9.78
CA ILE A 390 -7.45 -20.69 10.44
C ILE A 390 -6.09 -20.27 9.87
N LYS A 391 -5.93 -20.27 8.54
CA LYS A 391 -4.68 -19.87 7.88
C LYS A 391 -4.28 -18.43 8.23
N GLN A 392 -5.24 -17.50 8.20
CA GLN A 392 -5.01 -16.12 8.58
C GLN A 392 -4.57 -15.99 10.03
N PHE A 393 -5.22 -16.70 10.96
CA PHE A 393 -4.85 -16.71 12.37
C PHE A 393 -3.41 -17.21 12.58
N LEU A 394 -3.03 -18.30 11.91
CA LEU A 394 -1.66 -18.86 11.98
C LEU A 394 -0.62 -17.90 11.40
N GLN A 395 -0.91 -17.28 10.26
CA GLN A 395 -0.03 -16.28 9.65
C GLN A 395 0.16 -15.06 10.56
N LEU A 396 -0.93 -14.48 11.07
CA LEU A 396 -0.88 -13.33 11.97
C LEU A 396 -0.14 -13.65 13.28
N THR A 397 -0.32 -14.86 13.82
CA THR A 397 0.41 -15.34 15.00
C THR A 397 1.91 -15.44 14.72
N SER A 398 2.28 -15.87 13.53
CA SER A 398 3.68 -15.90 13.10
C SER A 398 4.28 -14.49 13.01
N LEU A 399 3.51 -13.51 12.54
CA LEU A 399 3.95 -12.10 12.47
C LEU A 399 4.11 -11.46 13.84
N VAL A 400 3.21 -11.73 14.78
CA VAL A 400 3.34 -11.26 16.17
C VAL A 400 4.56 -11.90 16.83
N THR A 401 4.81 -13.18 16.59
CA THR A 401 6.00 -13.87 17.11
C THR A 401 7.29 -13.30 16.53
N LEU A 402 7.31 -13.00 15.22
CA LEU A 402 8.41 -12.29 14.56
C LEU A 402 8.66 -10.92 15.19
N LEU A 403 7.60 -10.16 15.53
CA LEU A 403 7.73 -8.88 16.22
C LEU A 403 8.43 -9.02 17.60
N HIS A 404 8.13 -10.10 18.32
CA HIS A 404 8.68 -10.38 19.65
C HIS A 404 10.01 -11.17 19.61
N GLN A 405 10.64 -11.34 18.44
CA GLN A 405 11.86 -12.17 18.27
C GLN A 405 13.02 -11.85 19.23
N LYS A 406 13.13 -10.61 19.74
CA LYS A 406 14.21 -10.17 20.65
C LYS A 406 13.90 -10.46 22.12
N GLN A 407 12.65 -10.77 22.43
CA GLN A 407 12.19 -11.19 23.76
C GLN A 407 12.30 -12.71 23.91
N LEU A 408 12.24 -13.42 22.78
CA LEU A 408 12.36 -14.86 22.72
C LEU A 408 13.83 -15.28 22.77
N GLY A 409 14.11 -16.36 23.49
CA GLY A 409 15.35 -17.11 23.35
C GLY A 409 15.37 -17.77 21.98
N VAL A 410 16.15 -17.23 21.07
CA VAL A 410 16.20 -17.73 19.70
C VAL A 410 17.02 -19.02 19.67
N THR A 411 16.40 -20.14 19.27
CA THR A 411 17.07 -21.44 19.21
C THR A 411 17.66 -21.65 17.81
N LYS A 412 18.89 -22.17 17.77
CA LYS A 412 19.58 -22.50 16.51
C LYS A 412 19.44 -23.99 16.26
N LYS A 413 18.55 -24.39 15.34
CA LYS A 413 18.39 -25.79 14.92
C LYS A 413 18.99 -25.93 13.52
N GLY A 414 20.26 -26.36 13.45
CA GLY A 414 21.04 -26.42 12.21
C GLY A 414 21.48 -25.03 11.71
N ASN A 415 21.24 -24.73 10.43
CA ASN A 415 21.54 -23.42 9.81
C ASN A 415 20.41 -22.39 9.93
N ALA A 416 19.25 -22.78 10.44
CA ALA A 416 18.08 -21.90 10.55
C ALA A 416 17.88 -21.39 11.99
N ILE A 417 17.55 -20.12 12.09
CA ILE A 417 17.19 -19.43 13.31
C ILE A 417 15.70 -19.65 13.55
N GLN A 418 15.31 -20.24 14.68
CA GLN A 418 13.93 -20.58 15.00
C GLN A 418 13.40 -19.75 16.17
N ALA A 419 12.13 -19.34 16.08
CA ALA A 419 11.38 -18.69 17.14
C ALA A 419 10.10 -19.47 17.41
N GLU A 420 9.84 -19.75 18.68
CA GLU A 420 8.65 -20.49 19.10
C GLU A 420 7.51 -19.54 19.44
N VAL A 421 6.30 -19.88 18.99
CA VAL A 421 5.08 -19.15 19.34
C VAL A 421 4.77 -19.38 20.82
N GLN A 422 4.50 -18.30 21.56
CA GLN A 422 3.97 -18.36 22.91
C GLN A 422 2.45 -18.07 22.92
N PRO A 423 1.69 -18.56 23.92
CA PRO A 423 0.26 -18.28 24.03
C PRO A 423 -0.09 -16.79 24.06
N LYS A 424 0.77 -15.97 24.70
CA LYS A 424 0.66 -14.49 24.69
C LYS A 424 0.59 -13.91 23.27
N HIS A 425 1.30 -14.48 22.30
CA HIS A 425 1.27 -13.99 20.92
C HIS A 425 -0.09 -14.24 20.25
N MET A 426 -0.68 -15.41 20.50
CA MET A 426 -2.02 -15.76 20.01
C MET A 426 -3.09 -14.83 20.59
N LEU A 427 -3.01 -14.53 21.89
CA LEU A 427 -3.90 -13.55 22.53
C LEU A 427 -3.78 -12.15 21.92
N ILE A 428 -2.56 -11.68 21.65
CA ILE A 428 -2.33 -10.39 20.98
C ILE A 428 -2.99 -10.36 19.60
N VAL A 429 -2.95 -11.46 18.84
CA VAL A 429 -3.62 -11.54 17.53
C VAL A 429 -5.14 -11.46 17.67
N LEU A 430 -5.71 -12.22 18.61
CA LEU A 430 -7.15 -12.21 18.88
C LEU A 430 -7.65 -10.81 19.24
N GLU A 431 -6.94 -10.10 20.12
CA GLU A 431 -7.31 -8.74 20.53
C GLU A 431 -7.06 -7.70 19.43
N LEU A 432 -5.92 -7.77 18.74
CA LEU A 432 -5.55 -6.78 17.75
C LEU A 432 -6.42 -6.89 16.48
N PHE A 433 -6.83 -8.10 16.09
CA PHE A 433 -7.62 -8.37 14.90
C PHE A 433 -9.04 -8.86 15.23
N GLN A 434 -9.58 -8.45 16.39
CA GLN A 434 -10.92 -8.84 16.85
C GLN A 434 -12.00 -8.70 15.77
N GLU A 435 -11.89 -7.68 14.92
CA GLU A 435 -12.84 -7.40 13.84
C GLU A 435 -12.91 -8.47 12.74
N LEU A 436 -11.89 -9.32 12.63
CA LEU A 436 -11.88 -10.46 11.69
C LEU A 436 -12.68 -11.64 12.23
N TRP A 437 -12.60 -11.86 13.55
CA TRP A 437 -13.14 -13.05 14.22
C TRP A 437 -14.58 -12.79 14.68
N VAL A 438 -14.81 -11.61 15.22
CA VAL A 438 -16.10 -11.15 15.69
C VAL A 438 -16.71 -10.30 14.58
N LYS A 439 -17.41 -10.97 13.67
CA LYS A 439 -18.30 -10.24 12.75
C LYS A 439 -19.36 -9.58 13.61
N GLU A 440 -19.34 -8.24 13.72
CA GLU A 440 -20.49 -7.52 14.25
C GLU A 440 -21.70 -7.99 13.43
N GLU A 441 -22.75 -8.46 14.11
CA GLU A 441 -24.02 -8.84 13.48
C GLU A 441 -24.78 -7.61 12.91
N SER A 442 -24.09 -6.74 12.18
CA SER A 442 -24.69 -5.65 11.43
C SER A 442 -24.90 -6.02 9.96
N GLU A 443 -25.03 -7.32 9.63
CA GLU A 443 -25.71 -7.71 8.39
C GLU A 443 -27.15 -7.15 8.39
N LEU A 444 -27.75 -7.06 9.58
CA LEU A 444 -29.07 -6.48 9.79
C LEU A 444 -28.96 -4.96 9.93
N SER A 445 -29.67 -4.21 9.09
CA SER A 445 -29.85 -2.78 9.32
C SER A 445 -30.43 -2.52 10.72
N TYR A 446 -30.06 -1.40 11.35
CA TYR A 446 -30.46 -1.04 12.72
C TYR A 446 -31.95 -1.25 13.03
N LYS A 447 -32.84 -0.94 12.07
CA LYS A 447 -34.29 -1.11 12.21
C LYS A 447 -34.72 -2.58 12.25
N ILE A 448 -34.07 -3.43 11.45
CA ILE A 448 -34.34 -4.87 11.38
C ILE A 448 -33.76 -5.56 12.62
N ALA A 449 -32.54 -5.20 13.04
CA ALA A 449 -31.93 -5.71 14.27
C ALA A 449 -32.76 -5.38 15.53
N THR A 450 -33.27 -4.15 15.62
CA THR A 450 -34.18 -3.74 16.72
C THR A 450 -35.47 -4.55 16.72
N THR A 451 -36.03 -4.79 15.53
CA THR A 451 -37.24 -5.61 15.37
C THR A 451 -36.99 -7.05 15.81
N PHE A 452 -35.86 -7.63 15.42
CA PHE A 452 -35.47 -8.98 15.80
C PHE A 452 -35.28 -9.12 17.32
N ARG A 453 -34.62 -8.15 17.96
CA ARG A 453 -34.47 -8.10 19.42
C ARG A 453 -35.83 -8.05 20.12
N ASN A 454 -36.77 -7.25 19.61
CA ASN A 454 -38.10 -7.14 20.17
C ASN A 454 -38.90 -8.45 20.01
N ILE A 455 -38.78 -9.15 18.87
CA ILE A 455 -39.39 -10.47 18.67
C ILE A 455 -38.84 -11.47 19.70
N LYS A 456 -37.52 -11.55 19.89
CA LYS A 456 -36.88 -12.40 20.91
C LYS A 456 -37.41 -12.10 22.32
N MET A 457 -37.48 -10.83 22.70
CA MET A 457 -37.99 -10.43 24.03
C MET A 457 -39.46 -10.80 24.25
N VAL A 458 -40.31 -10.65 23.23
CA VAL A 458 -41.73 -11.01 23.31
C VAL A 458 -41.91 -12.52 23.47
N LEU A 459 -41.10 -13.32 22.77
CA LEU A 459 -41.12 -14.78 22.88
C LEU A 459 -40.58 -15.26 24.24
N GLN A 460 -39.52 -14.65 24.77
CA GLN A 460 -38.98 -14.95 26.10
C GLN A 460 -39.98 -14.64 27.22
N LYS A 461 -40.67 -13.48 27.15
CA LYS A 461 -41.69 -13.10 28.13
C LYS A 461 -42.94 -13.98 28.05
N GLY A 462 -43.30 -14.46 26.87
CA GLY A 462 -44.49 -15.30 26.66
C GLY A 462 -44.29 -16.77 27.01
N SER A 463 -43.06 -17.30 26.98
CA SER A 463 -42.77 -18.72 27.22
C SER A 463 -41.36 -18.93 27.79
N PRO A 464 -41.12 -18.62 29.07
CA PRO A 464 -39.77 -18.58 29.66
C PRO A 464 -39.02 -19.92 29.69
N LYS A 465 -39.71 -21.07 29.64
CA LYS A 465 -39.09 -22.41 29.66
C LYS A 465 -38.92 -23.05 28.26
N ASN A 466 -39.68 -22.62 27.24
CA ASN A 466 -39.73 -23.23 25.91
C ASN A 466 -39.58 -22.20 24.76
N HIS A 467 -39.03 -21.03 25.04
CA HIS A 467 -38.93 -19.94 24.05
C HIS A 467 -38.23 -20.39 22.76
N GLN A 468 -37.24 -21.28 22.85
CA GLN A 468 -36.46 -21.78 21.70
C GLN A 468 -37.30 -22.53 20.64
N ASN A 469 -38.39 -23.17 21.08
CA ASN A 469 -39.30 -23.93 20.21
C ASN A 469 -40.64 -23.22 19.95
N THR A 470 -40.77 -21.96 20.36
CA THR A 470 -42.03 -21.23 20.21
C THR A 470 -42.18 -20.67 18.79
N GLU A 471 -43.20 -21.15 18.09
CA GLU A 471 -43.61 -20.62 16.79
C GLU A 471 -44.46 -19.36 16.96
N PHE A 472 -44.37 -18.45 15.99
CA PHE A 472 -45.20 -17.27 15.96
C PHE A 472 -45.75 -16.97 14.57
N THR A 473 -46.99 -16.48 14.53
CA THR A 473 -47.60 -15.94 13.31
C THR A 473 -47.32 -14.44 13.20
N VAL A 474 -47.14 -13.95 11.98
CA VAL A 474 -46.93 -12.51 11.70
C VAL A 474 -48.06 -11.65 12.29
N LYS A 475 -49.30 -12.14 12.26
CA LYS A 475 -50.49 -11.45 12.80
C LYS A 475 -50.40 -11.26 14.32
N ALA A 476 -50.03 -12.30 15.06
CA ALA A 476 -49.88 -12.26 16.52
C ALA A 476 -48.71 -11.38 16.95
N MET A 477 -47.58 -11.43 16.23
CA MET A 477 -46.43 -10.57 16.52
C MET A 477 -46.70 -9.10 16.22
N ARG A 478 -47.50 -8.79 15.20
CA ARG A 478 -47.92 -7.42 14.90
C ARG A 478 -48.67 -6.78 16.07
N GLU A 479 -49.62 -7.51 16.65
CA GLU A 479 -50.44 -7.01 17.77
C GLU A 479 -49.58 -6.76 19.01
N ARG A 480 -48.60 -7.64 19.27
CA ARG A 480 -47.67 -7.50 20.40
C ARG A 480 -46.64 -6.39 20.21
N LEU A 481 -46.16 -6.17 18.98
CA LEU A 481 -45.12 -5.18 18.66
C LEU A 481 -45.68 -3.80 18.28
N LYS A 482 -46.99 -3.66 18.09
CA LYS A 482 -47.68 -2.43 17.66
C LYS A 482 -47.03 -1.76 16.44
N MET A 483 -46.56 -2.55 15.47
CA MET A 483 -45.91 -2.07 14.25
C MET A 483 -46.85 -2.06 13.05
N HIS A 484 -46.57 -1.16 12.10
CA HIS A 484 -47.31 -1.09 10.84
C HIS A 484 -47.13 -2.38 10.01
N PRO A 485 -48.20 -2.95 9.42
CA PRO A 485 -48.17 -4.26 8.76
C PRO A 485 -47.07 -4.40 7.69
N LYS A 486 -46.98 -3.41 6.77
CA LYS A 486 -45.98 -3.43 5.69
C LYS A 486 -44.53 -3.40 6.19
N THR A 487 -44.28 -2.79 7.34
CA THR A 487 -42.93 -2.68 7.92
C THR A 487 -42.50 -4.00 8.56
N LEU A 488 -43.40 -4.62 9.33
CA LEU A 488 -43.13 -5.92 9.93
C LEU A 488 -42.93 -7.01 8.86
N SER A 489 -43.76 -7.03 7.81
CA SER A 489 -43.59 -7.99 6.70
C SER A 489 -42.24 -7.85 6.00
N ARG A 490 -41.77 -6.62 5.75
CA ARG A 490 -40.43 -6.39 5.16
C ARG A 490 -39.30 -6.84 6.10
N HIS A 491 -39.43 -6.57 7.40
CA HIS A 491 -38.41 -6.99 8.37
C HIS A 491 -38.38 -8.51 8.54
N ILE A 492 -39.53 -9.20 8.52
CA ILE A 492 -39.60 -10.66 8.57
C ILE A 492 -39.01 -11.28 7.31
N LEU A 493 -39.32 -10.74 6.12
CA LEU A 493 -38.70 -11.21 4.87
C LEU A 493 -37.18 -11.09 4.93
N ALA A 494 -36.67 -9.91 5.33
CA ALA A 494 -35.24 -9.72 5.48
C ALA A 494 -34.63 -10.67 6.53
N LEU A 495 -35.27 -10.88 7.68
CA LEU A 495 -34.79 -11.82 8.70
C LEU A 495 -34.78 -13.28 8.22
N TYR A 496 -35.71 -13.64 7.34
CA TYR A 496 -35.73 -14.95 6.67
C TYR A 496 -34.58 -15.05 5.67
N ASP A 497 -34.36 -14.02 4.85
CA ASP A 497 -33.25 -13.96 3.89
C ASP A 497 -31.87 -14.02 4.59
N TYR A 498 -31.75 -13.42 5.79
CA TYR A 498 -30.56 -13.50 6.66
C TYR A 498 -30.49 -14.80 7.50
N ASN A 499 -31.35 -15.79 7.25
CA ASN A 499 -31.41 -17.07 7.97
C ASN A 499 -31.54 -16.95 9.51
N LYS A 500 -32.10 -15.85 10.01
CA LYS A 500 -32.32 -15.62 11.46
C LYS A 500 -33.64 -16.22 11.95
N ILE A 501 -34.58 -16.46 11.04
CA ILE A 501 -35.87 -17.12 11.28
C ILE A 501 -36.17 -18.14 10.19
N GLU A 502 -36.84 -19.24 10.55
CA GLU A 502 -37.33 -20.26 9.61
C GLU A 502 -38.83 -20.17 9.45
N ARG A 503 -39.34 -20.62 8.30
CA ARG A 503 -40.77 -20.82 8.09
C ARG A 503 -41.14 -22.26 8.46
N THR A 504 -41.90 -22.44 9.54
CA THR A 504 -42.33 -23.76 10.02
C THR A 504 -43.64 -24.25 9.39
N GLY A 505 -44.43 -23.34 8.78
CA GLY A 505 -45.67 -23.70 8.10
C GLY A 505 -46.50 -22.51 7.62
N GLY A 506 -47.71 -22.81 7.17
CA GLY A 506 -48.72 -21.83 6.75
C GLY A 506 -48.86 -21.67 5.23
N ASN A 507 -50.02 -21.14 4.82
CA ASN A 507 -50.41 -20.90 3.43
C ASN A 507 -50.68 -19.40 3.18
N GLN A 508 -50.69 -18.99 1.91
CA GLN A 508 -50.96 -17.60 1.52
C GLN A 508 -52.32 -17.05 2.01
N LYS A 509 -53.29 -17.94 2.30
CA LYS A 509 -54.62 -17.60 2.83
C LYS A 509 -54.65 -17.43 4.36
N ASP A 510 -53.92 -18.25 5.11
CA ASP A 510 -53.99 -18.30 6.59
C ASP A 510 -52.85 -17.55 7.29
N GLY A 511 -51.78 -17.24 6.53
CA GLY A 511 -50.59 -16.56 7.02
C GLY A 511 -49.48 -17.53 7.42
N TYR A 512 -48.23 -17.10 7.22
CA TYR A 512 -47.05 -17.92 7.52
C TYR A 512 -46.71 -17.92 9.02
N THR A 513 -46.27 -19.08 9.51
CA THR A 513 -45.69 -19.25 10.84
C THR A 513 -44.17 -19.31 10.74
N TYR A 514 -43.52 -18.64 11.69
CA TYR A 514 -42.07 -18.56 11.77
C TYR A 514 -41.57 -19.01 13.13
N LYS A 515 -40.35 -19.53 13.14
CA LYS A 515 -39.60 -19.86 14.35
C LYS A 515 -38.26 -19.17 14.31
N VAL A 516 -37.80 -18.64 15.45
CA VAL A 516 -36.44 -18.11 15.55
C VAL A 516 -35.47 -19.29 15.61
N ILE A 517 -34.49 -19.32 14.70
CA ILE A 517 -33.45 -20.36 14.66
C ILE A 517 -32.25 -19.93 15.51
N SER A 518 -31.85 -18.67 15.33
CA SER A 518 -30.75 -18.03 16.05
C SER A 518 -31.21 -17.58 17.45
N TRP A 519 -31.43 -18.53 18.36
CA TRP A 519 -31.64 -18.26 19.79
C TRP A 519 -30.32 -18.16 20.55
N ASN A 520 -29.52 -19.21 20.38
CA ASN A 520 -28.16 -19.36 20.85
C ASN A 520 -27.23 -19.30 19.64
N ASP A 521 -27.19 -18.15 18.95
CA ASP A 521 -25.87 -17.82 18.43
C ASP A 521 -25.08 -17.59 19.72
N ASN A 522 -24.27 -18.57 20.16
CA ASN A 522 -23.13 -18.25 21.05
C ASN A 522 -22.56 -17.01 20.39
N THR A 523 -22.71 -15.86 21.05
CA THR A 523 -22.37 -14.62 20.36
C THR A 523 -20.94 -14.81 19.86
N PRO A 524 -20.58 -14.36 18.65
CA PRO A 524 -19.19 -14.46 18.19
C PRO A 524 -18.21 -13.96 19.27
N MET A 525 -18.68 -13.04 20.12
CA MET A 525 -18.06 -12.60 21.37
C MET A 525 -17.91 -13.68 22.47
N GLU A 526 -18.96 -14.44 22.82
CA GLU A 526 -18.85 -15.56 23.80
C GLU A 526 -17.92 -16.67 23.32
N ARG A 527 -17.96 -17.04 22.02
CA ARG A 527 -16.99 -17.99 21.46
C ARG A 527 -15.58 -17.43 21.56
N PHE A 528 -15.40 -16.15 21.21
CA PHE A 528 -14.13 -15.44 21.30
C PHE A 528 -13.57 -15.45 22.73
N GLU A 529 -14.38 -15.15 23.74
CA GLU A 529 -13.94 -15.17 25.15
C GLU A 529 -13.62 -16.59 25.65
N GLN A 530 -14.37 -17.61 25.20
CA GLN A 530 -14.07 -19.02 25.50
C GLN A 530 -12.72 -19.44 24.92
N PHE A 531 -12.47 -19.16 23.64
CA PHE A 531 -11.20 -19.47 23.00
C PHE A 531 -10.04 -18.68 23.59
N LYS A 532 -10.26 -17.41 23.95
CA LYS A 532 -9.28 -16.60 24.67
C LYS A 532 -8.90 -17.23 26.02
N THR A 533 -9.87 -17.79 26.73
CA THR A 533 -9.65 -18.50 28.00
C THR A 533 -8.87 -19.80 27.77
N GLU A 534 -9.21 -20.57 26.74
CA GLU A 534 -8.54 -21.83 26.37
C GLU A 534 -7.07 -21.59 25.96
N VAL A 535 -6.77 -20.50 25.26
CA VAL A 535 -5.39 -20.09 24.93
C VAL A 535 -4.62 -19.59 26.15
N SER A 536 -5.30 -19.12 27.19
CA SER A 536 -4.67 -18.59 28.41
C SER A 536 -4.35 -19.66 29.46
N GLN A 537 -4.97 -20.84 29.35
CA GLN A 537 -4.72 -22.03 30.17
C GLN A 537 -3.55 -22.83 29.59
#